data_AF-A0A7C8YLV7-F1
#
_entry.id   AF-A0A7C8YLV7-F1
#
_cell.length_a   1.000
_cell.length_b   1.000
_cell.length_c   1.000
_cell.angle_alpha   90.00
_cell.angle_beta   90.00
_cell.angle_gamma   90.00
#
_symmetry.space_group_name_H-M   'P 1'
#
loop_
_entity.id
_entity.type
_entity.pdbx_description
1 polymer ?
#
loop_
_entity_poly.entity_id
_entity_poly.type
_entity_poly.pdbx_seq_one_letter_code
_entity_poly.pdbx_strand_id
1 'polypeptide(L)'
;DGIEGRPVVAYCSRCQTAKPPRCHHCSVCQRCVLKMDHHCVWVVNCVGARNYKFFLLFLMLYLNAVLNLAFALSLLCFLAMHATLLWSNTTTIEVYEKRREKKERAARWKYDLGWRKNLEQVLGT
;
A
#
# COMPACT_ATOMS: atom_id res chain seq x y z
N ASP A 1 -35.33 23.09 42.00
CA ASP A 1 -35.54 23.71 40.67
C ASP A 1 -34.17 24.16 40.16
N GLY A 2 -33.49 23.56 39.18
CA GLY A 2 -33.98 22.87 37.99
C GLY A 2 -33.42 23.56 36.74
N ILE A 3 -32.10 23.79 36.63
CA ILE A 3 -31.43 24.26 35.40
C ILE A 3 -30.02 23.65 35.32
N GLU A 4 -29.94 22.33 35.12
CA GLU A 4 -28.74 21.75 34.50
C GLU A 4 -28.59 22.35 33.09
N GLY A 5 -27.40 22.88 32.80
CA GLY A 5 -27.10 23.66 31.61
C GLY A 5 -27.50 22.98 30.30
N ARG A 6 -28.58 23.46 29.69
CA ARG A 6 -28.89 23.12 28.29
C ARG A 6 -27.77 23.68 27.42
N PRO A 7 -27.07 22.88 26.62
CA PRO A 7 -26.06 23.40 25.71
C PRO A 7 -26.74 24.39 24.75
N VAL A 8 -26.19 25.61 24.66
CA VAL A 8 -26.67 26.61 23.70
C VAL A 8 -26.60 26.00 22.31
N VAL A 9 -27.78 25.81 21.70
CA VAL A 9 -27.87 25.21 20.36
C VAL A 9 -27.27 26.19 19.37
N ALA A 10 -26.05 25.91 18.92
CA ALA A 10 -25.37 26.75 17.93
C ALA A 10 -26.18 26.79 16.64
N TYR A 11 -26.25 27.93 15.96
CA TYR A 11 -27.01 28.06 14.70
C TYR A 11 -26.06 28.18 13.49
N CYS A 12 -26.48 27.70 12.32
CA CYS A 12 -25.77 27.90 11.07
C CYS A 12 -26.51 28.93 10.21
N SER A 13 -25.93 30.12 10.05
CA SER A 13 -26.47 31.16 9.16
C SER A 13 -26.48 30.75 7.68
N ARG A 14 -25.52 29.93 7.23
CA ARG A 14 -25.47 29.50 5.81
C ARG A 14 -26.53 28.46 5.45
N CYS A 15 -26.78 27.51 6.36
CA CYS A 15 -27.79 26.46 6.15
C CYS A 15 -29.15 26.80 6.78
N GLN A 16 -29.26 27.96 7.45
CA GLN A 16 -30.46 28.41 8.16
C GLN A 16 -31.06 27.34 9.09
N THR A 17 -30.19 26.65 9.83
CA THR A 17 -30.59 25.52 10.70
C THR A 17 -29.81 25.48 12.00
N ALA A 18 -30.44 24.99 13.05
CA ALA A 18 -29.78 24.67 14.31
C ALA A 18 -28.73 23.57 14.08
N LYS A 19 -27.52 23.79 14.60
CA LYS A 19 -26.43 22.83 14.59
C LYS A 19 -26.60 21.92 15.82
N PRO A 20 -26.78 20.60 15.61
CA PRO A 20 -26.63 19.66 16.70
C PRO A 20 -25.22 19.76 17.32
N PRO A 21 -25.02 19.27 18.55
CA PRO A 21 -23.70 19.19 19.15
C PRO A 21 -22.69 18.52 18.20
N ARG A 22 -21.47 19.07 18.13
CA ARG A 22 -20.37 18.60 17.26
C ARG A 22 -20.62 18.68 15.75
N CYS A 23 -21.67 19.38 15.32
CA CYS A 23 -21.93 19.64 13.90
C CYS A 23 -21.18 20.89 13.42
N HIS A 24 -20.53 20.80 12.27
CA HIS A 24 -19.82 21.92 11.66
C HIS A 24 -20.26 22.10 10.20
N HIS A 25 -20.29 23.35 9.73
CA HIS A 25 -20.59 23.65 8.33
C HIS A 25 -19.30 23.55 7.51
N CYS A 26 -19.29 22.68 6.51
CA CYS A 26 -18.21 22.61 5.54
C CYS A 26 -18.48 23.59 4.39
N SER A 27 -17.60 24.56 4.19
CA SER A 27 -17.68 25.49 3.06
C SER A 27 -17.41 24.83 1.70
N VAL A 28 -16.71 23.70 1.66
CA VAL A 28 -16.46 22.99 0.39
C VAL A 28 -17.71 22.22 -0.03
N CYS A 29 -18.32 21.47 0.90
CA CYS A 29 -19.55 20.72 0.63
C CYS A 29 -20.84 21.57 0.75
N GLN A 30 -20.74 22.83 1.18
CA GLN A 30 -21.85 23.75 1.41
C GLN A 30 -22.98 23.17 2.28
N ARG A 31 -22.62 22.37 3.28
CA ARG A 31 -23.58 21.71 4.18
C ARG A 31 -23.04 21.52 5.58
N CYS A 32 -23.96 21.47 6.54
CA CYS A 32 -23.68 21.05 7.91
C CYS A 32 -23.44 19.53 7.98
N VAL A 33 -22.34 19.13 8.60
CA VAL A 33 -21.93 17.73 8.75
C VAL A 33 -21.88 17.38 10.24
N LEU A 34 -22.64 16.37 10.63
CA LEU A 34 -22.70 15.89 12.02
C LEU A 34 -21.39 15.20 12.41
N LYS A 35 -20.85 15.52 13.59
CA LYS A 35 -19.54 15.03 14.08
C LYS A 35 -18.48 15.18 12.98
N MET A 36 -18.47 16.33 12.30
CA MET A 36 -17.54 16.61 11.22
C MET A 36 -16.12 16.49 11.75
N ASP A 37 -15.31 15.71 11.06
CA ASP A 37 -13.88 15.61 11.31
C ASP A 37 -13.16 16.56 10.36
N HIS A 38 -13.22 16.29 9.05
CA HIS A 38 -12.66 17.17 8.02
C HIS A 38 -13.32 16.96 6.66
N HIS A 39 -13.06 17.86 5.71
CA HIS A 39 -13.28 17.61 4.29
C HIS A 39 -12.04 16.92 3.72
N CYS A 40 -12.17 15.66 3.31
CA CYS A 40 -11.06 14.89 2.78
C CYS A 40 -11.02 15.03 1.26
N VAL A 41 -9.94 15.63 0.74
CA VAL A 41 -9.75 15.79 -0.70
C VAL A 41 -9.58 14.45 -1.43
N TRP A 42 -9.05 13.44 -0.75
CA TRP A 42 -8.77 12.11 -1.33
C TRP A 42 -10.03 11.30 -1.58
N VAL A 43 -11.05 11.47 -0.75
CA VAL A 43 -12.37 10.82 -0.94
C VAL A 43 -13.42 11.80 -1.48
N VAL A 44 -12.99 13.04 -1.79
CA VAL A 44 -13.82 14.14 -2.31
C VAL A 44 -15.12 14.32 -1.50
N ASN A 45 -15.04 14.17 -0.18
CA ASN A 45 -16.21 14.21 0.69
C ASN A 45 -15.81 14.55 2.13
N CYS A 46 -16.79 15.03 2.91
CA CYS A 46 -16.58 15.17 4.36
C CYS A 46 -16.55 13.82 5.06
N VAL A 47 -15.61 13.68 5.98
CA VAL A 47 -15.58 12.62 6.97
C VAL A 47 -16.32 13.14 8.21
N GLY A 48 -17.30 12.38 8.68
CA GLY A 48 -18.09 12.70 9.85
C GLY A 48 -18.86 11.50 10.37
N ALA A 49 -19.90 11.71 11.16
CA ALA A 49 -20.59 10.65 11.91
C ALA A 49 -20.96 9.41 11.06
N ARG A 50 -21.45 9.63 9.83
CA ARG A 50 -22.00 8.56 8.98
C ARG A 50 -20.94 7.72 8.26
N ASN A 51 -19.72 8.22 8.12
CA ASN A 51 -18.67 7.54 7.35
C ASN A 51 -17.31 7.43 8.07
N TYR A 52 -17.17 7.93 9.30
CA TYR A 52 -15.92 7.85 10.06
C TYR A 52 -15.38 6.42 10.16
N LYS A 53 -16.25 5.43 10.44
CA LYS A 53 -15.85 4.01 10.50
C LYS A 53 -15.31 3.52 9.15
N PHE A 54 -15.97 3.85 8.05
CA PHE A 54 -15.53 3.44 6.71
C PHE A 54 -14.24 4.15 6.31
N PHE A 55 -14.04 5.40 6.72
CA PHE A 55 -12.78 6.11 6.49
C PHE A 55 -11.60 5.45 7.22
N LEU A 56 -11.77 5.04 8.47
CA LEU A 56 -10.73 4.28 9.19
C LEU A 56 -10.44 2.92 8.54
N LEU A 57 -11.49 2.20 8.11
CA LEU A 57 -11.32 0.94 7.38
C LEU A 57 -10.57 1.15 6.06
N PHE A 58 -10.90 2.20 5.32
CA PHE A 58 -10.20 2.59 4.10
C PHE A 58 -8.71 2.82 4.36
N LEU A 59 -8.33 3.56 5.41
CA LEU A 59 -6.93 3.80 5.75
C LEU A 59 -6.18 2.49 6.07
N MET A 60 -6.79 1.60 6.86
CA MET A 60 -6.18 0.30 7.20
C MET A 60 -6.00 -0.59 5.97
N LEU A 61 -7.00 -0.65 5.10
CA LEU A 61 -6.93 -1.44 3.87
C LEU A 61 -5.92 -0.87 2.88
N TYR A 62 -5.85 0.46 2.75
CA TYR A 62 -4.87 1.13 1.90
C TYR A 62 -3.44 0.84 2.38
N LEU A 63 -3.17 0.98 3.69
CA LEU A 63 -1.87 0.64 4.26
C LEU A 63 -1.51 -0.83 4.02
N ASN A 64 -2.45 -1.76 4.26
CA ASN A 64 -2.24 -3.17 3.98
C ASN A 64 -1.93 -3.42 2.51
N ALA A 65 -2.65 -2.79 1.58
CA ALA A 65 -2.43 -2.97 0.15
C ALA A 65 -1.03 -2.49 -0.26
N VAL A 66 -0.58 -1.33 0.22
CA VAL A 66 0.76 -0.80 -0.08
C VAL A 66 1.85 -1.71 0.48
N LEU A 67 1.72 -2.18 1.71
CA LEU A 67 2.71 -3.08 2.33
C LEU A 67 2.78 -4.44 1.61
N ASN A 68 1.62 -5.03 1.29
CA ASN A 68 1.57 -6.30 0.55
C ASN A 68 2.15 -6.15 -0.86
N LEU A 69 1.86 -5.04 -1.56
CA LEU A 69 2.42 -4.78 -2.87
C LEU A 69 3.96 -4.65 -2.82
N ALA A 70 4.49 -3.89 -1.86
CA ALA A 70 5.93 -3.74 -1.70
C ALA A 70 6.62 -5.07 -1.40
N PHE A 71 6.03 -5.88 -0.51
CA PHE A 71 6.54 -7.22 -0.19
C PHE A 71 6.44 -8.19 -1.37
N ALA A 72 5.33 -8.18 -2.11
CA ALA A 72 5.18 -9.00 -3.30
C ALA A 72 6.20 -8.65 -4.39
N LEU A 73 6.49 -7.37 -4.61
CA LEU A 73 7.49 -6.93 -5.58
C LEU A 73 8.92 -7.32 -5.17
N SER A 74 9.25 -7.22 -3.87
CA SER A 74 10.57 -7.63 -3.38
C SER A 74 10.76 -9.15 -3.48
N LEU A 75 9.75 -9.94 -3.10
CA LEU A 75 9.75 -11.39 -3.28
C LEU A 75 9.83 -11.80 -4.75
N LEU A 76 9.09 -11.12 -5.63
CA LEU A 76 9.13 -11.40 -7.07
C LEU A 76 10.53 -11.17 -7.64
N CYS A 77 11.20 -10.07 -7.27
CA CYS A 77 12.56 -9.78 -7.70
C CYS A 77 13.54 -10.86 -7.20
N PHE A 78 13.42 -11.26 -5.93
CA PHE A 78 14.24 -12.31 -5.34
C PHE A 78 14.03 -13.66 -6.03
N LEU A 79 12.78 -14.07 -6.25
CA LEU A 79 12.44 -15.31 -6.96
C LEU A 79 12.91 -15.27 -8.42
N ALA A 80 12.78 -14.13 -9.11
CA ALA A 80 13.27 -13.97 -10.47
C ALA A 80 14.79 -14.12 -10.53
N MET A 81 15.52 -13.48 -9.61
CA MET A 81 16.97 -13.67 -9.49
C MET A 81 17.30 -15.17 -9.30
N HIS A 82 16.67 -15.86 -8.36
CA HIS A 82 16.92 -17.28 -8.15
C HIS A 82 16.53 -18.16 -9.35
N ALA A 83 15.43 -17.85 -10.04
CA ALA A 83 15.05 -18.54 -11.27
C ALA A 83 16.12 -18.38 -12.36
N THR A 84 16.73 -17.19 -12.49
CA THR A 84 17.84 -17.00 -13.44
C THR A 84 19.08 -17.80 -13.06
N LEU A 85 19.37 -17.94 -11.75
CA LEU A 85 20.48 -18.76 -11.26
C LEU A 85 20.31 -20.24 -11.62
N LEU A 86 19.10 -20.77 -11.40
CA LEU A 86 18.74 -22.13 -11.81
C LEU A 86 18.80 -22.30 -13.33
N TRP A 87 18.28 -21.31 -14.06
CA TRP A 87 18.28 -21.35 -15.53
C TRP A 87 19.70 -21.43 -16.11
N SER A 88 20.65 -20.65 -15.57
CA SER A 88 22.03 -20.60 -16.07
C SER A 88 23.03 -21.51 -15.35
N ASN A 89 22.55 -22.37 -14.44
CA ASN A 89 23.37 -23.22 -13.58
C ASN A 89 24.55 -22.48 -12.94
N THR A 90 24.20 -21.44 -12.18
CA THR A 90 25.16 -20.59 -11.46
C THR A 90 24.68 -20.35 -10.05
N THR A 91 25.58 -20.35 -9.09
CA THR A 91 25.32 -19.78 -7.76
C THR A 91 25.48 -18.25 -7.76
N THR A 92 25.01 -17.57 -6.71
CA THR A 92 25.22 -16.11 -6.57
C THR A 92 26.70 -15.73 -6.59
N ILE A 93 27.55 -16.51 -5.91
CA ILE A 93 29.01 -16.30 -5.88
C ILE A 93 29.60 -16.48 -7.27
N GLU A 94 29.22 -17.54 -7.96
CA GLU A 94 29.66 -17.83 -9.32
C GLU A 94 29.23 -16.76 -10.33
N VAL A 95 28.10 -16.09 -10.15
CA VAL A 95 27.73 -14.93 -10.98
C VAL A 95 28.75 -13.80 -10.84
N TYR A 96 29.27 -13.54 -9.64
CA TYR A 96 30.32 -12.53 -9.43
C TYR A 96 31.65 -12.98 -10.04
N GLU A 97 32.04 -14.25 -9.86
CA GLU A 97 33.25 -14.81 -10.47
C GLU A 97 33.18 -14.76 -12.00
N LYS A 98 32.06 -15.23 -12.58
CA LYS A 98 31.78 -15.18 -14.02
C LYS A 98 31.83 -13.76 -14.56
N ARG A 99 31.34 -12.75 -13.83
CA ARG A 99 31.44 -11.34 -14.26
C ARG A 99 32.89 -10.84 -14.28
N ARG A 100 33.74 -11.31 -13.36
CA ARG A 100 35.18 -11.01 -13.37
C ARG A 100 35.87 -11.72 -14.53
N GLU A 101 35.68 -13.03 -14.67
CA GLU A 101 36.25 -13.82 -15.76
C GLU A 101 35.81 -13.31 -17.13
N LYS A 102 34.55 -12.91 -17.30
CA LYS A 102 34.03 -12.40 -18.59
C LYS A 102 34.63 -11.05 -19.00
N LYS A 103 35.07 -10.22 -18.03
CA LYS A 103 35.88 -9.02 -18.32
C LYS A 103 37.25 -9.40 -18.87
N GLU A 104 37.78 -10.56 -18.49
CA GLU A 104 39.10 -11.05 -18.89
C GLU A 104 39.03 -11.95 -20.15
N ARG A 105 37.93 -12.68 -20.36
CA ARG A 105 37.76 -13.65 -21.46
C ARG A 105 36.28 -13.94 -21.75
N ALA A 106 35.81 -13.76 -22.97
CA ALA A 106 34.41 -13.96 -23.36
C ALA A 106 34.01 -15.44 -23.61
N ALA A 107 34.21 -16.33 -22.62
CA ALA A 107 33.90 -17.76 -22.75
C ALA A 107 32.48 -18.12 -22.28
N ARG A 108 31.93 -19.23 -22.81
CA ARG A 108 30.69 -19.87 -22.31
C ARG A 108 30.93 -20.43 -20.90
N TRP A 109 29.94 -20.34 -20.02
CA TRP A 109 30.07 -20.82 -18.64
C TRP A 109 30.20 -22.35 -18.59
N LYS A 110 31.18 -22.85 -17.84
CA LYS A 110 31.56 -24.27 -17.81
C LYS A 110 30.47 -25.19 -17.26
N TYR A 111 29.63 -24.71 -16.34
CA TYR A 111 28.57 -25.50 -15.71
C TYR A 111 27.22 -25.42 -16.44
N ASP A 112 27.08 -24.55 -17.45
CA ASP A 112 25.81 -24.44 -18.19
C ASP A 112 25.66 -25.59 -19.20
N LEU A 113 24.71 -26.50 -18.92
CA LEU A 113 24.42 -27.71 -19.71
C LEU A 113 23.11 -27.59 -20.52
N GLY A 114 22.45 -26.42 -20.48
CA GLY A 114 21.12 -26.18 -21.05
C GLY A 114 19.99 -26.36 -20.05
N TRP A 115 18.91 -25.58 -20.22
CA TRP A 115 17.89 -25.33 -19.20
C TRP A 115 17.27 -26.58 -18.54
N ARG A 116 17.01 -27.65 -19.29
CA ARG A 116 16.43 -28.89 -18.74
C ARG A 116 17.38 -29.57 -17.78
N LYS A 117 18.61 -29.80 -18.23
CA LYS A 117 19.67 -30.45 -17.43
C LYS A 117 20.08 -29.59 -16.23
N ASN A 118 20.09 -28.27 -16.41
CA ASN A 118 20.36 -27.33 -15.32
C ASN A 118 19.29 -27.44 -14.22
N LEU A 119 18.00 -27.56 -14.59
CA LEU A 119 16.92 -27.75 -13.62
C LEU A 119 16.93 -29.15 -12.99
N GLU A 120 17.15 -30.21 -13.77
CA GLU A 120 17.25 -31.59 -13.27
C GLU A 120 18.34 -31.74 -12.20
N GLN A 121 19.45 -31.01 -12.31
CA GLN A 121 20.51 -31.02 -11.30
C GLN A 121 20.08 -30.52 -9.92
N VAL A 122 19.01 -29.71 -9.85
CA VAL A 122 18.54 -29.11 -8.60
C VAL A 122 17.21 -29.72 -8.14
N LEU A 123 16.27 -29.91 -9.06
CA LEU A 123 14.93 -30.39 -8.76
C LEU A 123 14.83 -31.92 -8.76
N GLY A 124 15.83 -32.61 -9.31
CA GLY A 124 15.77 -34.05 -9.57
C GLY A 124 14.90 -34.38 -10.79
N THR A 125 14.93 -35.66 -11.16
CA THR A 125 14.12 -36.27 -12.23
C THR A 125 12.83 -36.87 -11.68
#